data_AF-A0A383D8U5-F1
#
_entry.id   AF-A0A383D8U5-F1
#
_cell.length_a   1.000
_cell.length_b   1.000
_cell.length_c   1.000
_cell.angle_alpha   90.00
_cell.angle_beta   90.00
_cell.angle_gamma   90.00
#
_symmetry.space_group_name_H-M   'P 1'
#
loop_
_entity.id
_entity.type
_entity.pdbx_description
1 polymer ?
#
loop_
_entity_poly.entity_id
_entity_poly.type
_entity_poly.pdbx_seq_one_letter_code
_entity_poly.pdbx_strand_id
1 'polypeptide(L)' 'MPTQYQQFIHLSRYARWDYDKKRRETWGETVDRYFTFFQEHLKETCDYDLGNGLVEELREEMLALNVMPSMRCLMT' A
#
# COMPACT_ATOMS: atom_id res chain seq x y z
N MET A 1 -0.41 11.45 -5.64
CA MET A 1 -0.80 12.18 -4.41
C MET A 1 -1.01 13.66 -4.74
N PRO A 2 -2.18 14.24 -4.42
CA PRO A 2 -2.65 15.49 -5.01
C PRO A 2 -2.00 16.77 -4.42
N THR A 3 -1.46 16.75 -3.20
CA THR A 3 -0.80 17.93 -2.61
C THR A 3 0.65 17.66 -2.17
N GLN A 4 1.48 18.70 -2.14
CA GLN A 4 2.87 18.62 -1.69
C GLN A 4 2.98 18.21 -0.20
N TYR A 5 2.03 18.64 0.63
CA TYR A 5 1.99 18.26 2.04
C TYR A 5 1.71 16.76 2.22
N GLN A 6 0.77 16.19 1.46
CA GLN A 6 0.52 14.74 1.48
C GLN A 6 1.74 13.94 1.01
N GLN A 7 2.42 14.42 -0.03
CA GLN A 7 3.67 13.81 -0.50
C GLN A 7 4.74 13.80 0.59
N PHE A 8 4.89 14.92 1.31
CA PHE A 8 5.81 15.01 2.44
C PHE A 8 5.46 14.04 3.57
N ILE A 9 4.17 13.92 3.94
CA ILE A 9 3.72 12.97 4.95
C ILE A 9 4.03 11.52 4.54
N HIS A 10 3.69 11.13 3.32
CA HIS A 10 3.96 9.77 2.84
C HIS A 10 5.45 9.46 2.85
N LEU A 11 6.28 10.34 2.27
CA LEU A 11 7.73 10.13 2.20
C LEU A 11 8.39 10.07 3.59
N SER A 12 7.90 10.86 4.54
CA SER A 12 8.47 10.92 5.89
C SER A 12 7.98 9.81 6.83
N ARG A 13 6.78 9.25 6.60
CA ARG A 13 6.14 8.31 7.54
C ARG A 13 5.94 6.89 6.99
N TYR A 14 5.57 6.73 5.73
CA TYR A 14 5.11 5.43 5.17
C TYR A 14 6.01 4.87 4.07
N ALA A 15 6.73 5.72 3.35
CA ALA A 15 7.62 5.28 2.29
C ALA A 15 8.87 4.61 2.88
N ARG A 16 9.07 3.32 2.57
CA ARG A 16 10.28 2.59 2.93
C ARG A 16 11.44 2.96 2.00
N TRP A 17 12.66 2.69 2.46
CA TRP A 17 13.85 2.82 1.63
C TRP A 17 14.03 1.57 0.78
N ASP A 18 14.03 1.74 -0.54
CA ASP A 18 14.38 0.70 -1.51
C ASP A 18 15.90 0.76 -1.72
N TYR A 19 16.61 -0.28 -1.25
CA TYR A 19 18.06 -0.36 -1.33
C TYR A 19 18.57 -0.58 -2.76
N ASP A 20 17.81 -1.28 -3.59
CA ASP A 20 18.18 -1.59 -4.97
C ASP A 20 18.06 -0.34 -5.84
N LYS A 21 16.96 0.38 -5.71
CA LYS A 21 16.71 1.63 -6.45
C LYS A 21 17.34 2.86 -5.79
N LYS A 22 17.89 2.72 -4.58
CA LYS A 22 18.51 3.78 -3.77
C LYS A 22 17.61 5.01 -3.59
N ARG A 23 16.31 4.79 -3.36
CA ARG A 23 15.32 5.84 -3.17
C ARG A 23 14.21 5.38 -2.25
N ARG A 24 13.37 6.32 -1.80
CA ARG A 24 12.12 5.98 -1.11
C ARG A 24 11.08 5.45 -2.10
N GLU A 25 10.21 4.59 -1.59
CA GLU A 25 9.02 4.10 -2.31
C GLU A 25 8.14 5.28 -2.78
N THR A 26 7.51 5.09 -3.93
CA THR A 26 6.38 5.91 -4.40
C THR A 26 5.08 5.46 -3.73
N TRP A 27 4.03 6.28 -3.84
CA TRP A 27 2.72 5.91 -3.29
C TRP A 27 2.21 4.58 -3.83
N GLY A 28 2.34 4.34 -5.14
CA GLY A 28 1.93 3.08 -5.76
C GLY A 28 2.68 1.89 -5.19
N GLU A 29 4.01 1.99 -5.06
CA GLU A 29 4.83 0.92 -4.47
C GLU A 29 4.44 0.62 -3.01
N THR A 30 4.09 1.64 -2.22
CA THR A 30 3.60 1.45 -0.85
C THR A 30 2.24 0.74 -0.82
N VAL A 31 1.31 1.10 -1.72
CA VAL A 31 -0.01 0.45 -1.84
C VAL A 31 0.16 -1.00 -2.29
N ASP A 32 0.99 -1.26 -3.29
CA ASP A 32 1.26 -2.59 -3.81
C ASP A 32 1.83 -3.50 -2.71
N ARG A 33 2.81 -3.00 -1.94
CA ARG A 33 3.36 -3.73 -0.79
C ARG A 33 2.30 -4.12 0.23
N TYR A 34 1.37 -3.22 0.53
CA TYR A 34 0.26 -3.50 1.44
C TYR A 34 -0.59 -4.68 0.93
N PHE A 35 -1.00 -4.65 -0.34
CA PHE A 35 -1.81 -5.73 -0.91
C PHE A 35 -1.06 -7.06 -1.01
N THR A 36 0.23 -7.05 -1.38
CA THR A 36 1.05 -8.27 -1.40
C THR A 36 1.09 -8.94 -0.04
N PHE A 37 1.36 -8.18 1.02
CA PHE A 37 1.39 -8.71 2.39
C PHE A 37 0.04 -9.31 2.82
N PHE A 38 -1.06 -8.59 2.60
CA PHE A 38 -2.38 -9.06 3.03
C PHE A 38 -2.90 -10.23 2.21
N GLN A 39 -2.57 -10.31 0.92
CA GLN A 39 -2.92 -11.44 0.07
C GLN A 39 -2.26 -12.72 0.56
N GLU A 40 -0.96 -12.68 0.86
CA GLU A 40 -0.23 -13.82 1.43
C GLU A 40 -0.77 -14.17 2.82
N HIS A 41 -0.89 -13.17 3.70
CA HIS A 41 -1.30 -13.37 5.09
C HIS A 41 -2.71 -13.96 5.22
N LEU A 42 -3.67 -13.49 4.41
CA LEU A 42 -5.05 -14.01 4.44
C LEU A 42 -5.14 -15.41 3.87
N LYS A 43 -4.35 -15.71 2.83
CA LYS A 43 -4.28 -17.06 2.28
C LYS A 43 -3.72 -18.05 3.29
N GLU A 44 -2.64 -17.69 3.98
CA GLU A 44 -2.00 -18.57 4.98
C GLU A 44 -2.82 -18.73 6.26
N THR A 45 -3.48 -17.66 6.73
CA THR A 45 -4.14 -17.65 8.05
C THR A 45 -5.60 -18.06 7.98
N CYS A 46 -6.29 -17.69 6.89
CA CYS A 46 -7.74 -17.81 6.75
C CYS A 46 -8.17 -18.69 5.56
N ASP A 47 -7.22 -19.27 4.80
CA ASP A 47 -7.49 -19.98 3.53
C ASP A 47 -8.37 -19.15 2.58
N TYR A 48 -8.20 -17.83 2.63
CA TYR A 48 -9.00 -16.89 1.85
C TYR A 48 -8.18 -16.30 0.71
N ASP A 49 -8.64 -16.49 -0.52
CA ASP A 49 -8.03 -15.88 -1.70
C ASP A 49 -8.70 -14.55 -2.03
N LEU A 50 -7.89 -13.49 -2.07
CA LEU A 50 -8.27 -12.14 -2.50
C LEU A 50 -8.38 -12.10 -4.04
N GLY A 51 -9.23 -12.95 -4.59
CA GLY A 51 -9.51 -13.06 -6.02
C GLY A 51 -10.70 -12.21 -6.48
N ASN A 52 -10.98 -12.25 -7.79
CA ASN A 52 -12.16 -11.66 -8.44
C ASN A 52 -12.18 -10.13 -8.64
N GLY A 53 -11.02 -9.49 -8.80
CA GLY A 53 -10.96 -8.06 -9.14
C GLY A 53 -11.20 -7.11 -7.97
N LEU A 54 -11.58 -7.62 -6.80
CA LEU A 54 -11.74 -6.83 -5.58
C LEU A 54 -10.46 -6.10 -5.17
N VAL A 55 -9.30 -6.75 -5.36
CA VAL A 55 -8.00 -6.12 -5.08
C VAL A 55 -7.77 -4.92 -5.98
N GLU A 56 -8.10 -5.01 -7.28
CA GLU A 56 -7.91 -3.89 -8.20
C GLU A 56 -8.85 -2.73 -7.87
N GLU A 57 -10.12 -3.01 -7.56
CA GLU A 57 -11.07 -1.97 -7.11
C GLU A 57 -10.57 -1.25 -5.85
N LEU A 58 -10.19 -2.01 -4.81
CA LEU A 58 -9.68 -1.43 -3.57
C LEU A 58 -8.35 -0.68 -3.78
N ARG A 59 -7.51 -1.17 -4.69
CA ARG A 59 -6.24 -0.54 -5.05
C ARG A 59 -6.47 0.78 -5.75
N GLU A 60 -7.40 0.86 -6.71
CA GLU A 60 -7.77 2.10 -7.38
C GLU A 60 -8.30 3.13 -6.37
N GLU A 61 -9.18 2.73 -5.46
CA GLU A 61 -9.73 3.60 -4.41
C GLU A 61 -8.65 4.09 -3.44
N MET A 62 -7.67 3.24 -3.08
CA MET A 62 -6.51 3.65 -2.27
C MET A 62 -5.57 4.58 -3.04
N LEU A 63 -5.33 4.34 -4.33
CA LEU A 63 -4.51 5.22 -5.17
C LEU A 63 -5.15 6.60 -5.34
N ALA A 64 -6.49 6.64 -5.43
CA ALA A 64 -7.29 7.86 -5.45
C ALA A 64 -7.38 8.56 -4.08
N LEU A 65 -6.91 7.91 -3.00
CA LEU A 65 -7.00 8.37 -1.61
C LEU A 65 -8.44 8.48 -1.08
N ASN A 66 -9.39 7.74 -1.66
CA ASN A 66 -10.77 7.68 -1.20
C ASN A 66 -10.92 6.80 0.05
N VAL A 67 -10.10 5.74 0.13
CA VAL A 67 -10.04 4.81 1.26
C VAL A 67 -8.59 4.67 1.70
N MET A 68 -8.36 4.67 3.01
CA MET A 68 -7.02 4.55 3.60
C MET A 68 -7.02 3.47 4.69
N PRO A 69 -6.08 2.51 4.65
CA PRO A 69 -5.89 1.58 5.76
C PRO A 69 -5.23 2.30 6.94
N SER A 70 -5.21 1.64 8.10
CA SER A 70 -4.60 2.23 9.29
C SER A 70 -3.11 2.53 9.09
N MET A 71 -2.62 3.51 9.83
CA MET A 71 -1.19 3.87 9.94
C MET A 71 -0.26 2.66 10.08
N ARG A 72 -0.66 1.67 10.90
CA ARG A 72 0.14 0.47 11.15
C ARG A 72 0.19 -0.45 9.93
N CYS A 73 -0.93 -0.55 9.21
CA CYS A 73 -1.05 -1.39 8.03
C CYS A 73 -0.24 -0.87 6.83
N LEU A 74 -0.02 0.44 6.72
CA LEU A 74 0.88 0.97 5.68
C LEU A 74 2.36 0.66 5.97
N MET A 75 2.66 0.29 7.22
CA MET A 75 4.00 0.00 7.71
C MET A 75 4.30 -1.50 7.80
N THR A 76 3.43 -2.39 7.30
CA THR A 76 3.69 -3.84 7.11
C THR A 76 4.39 -4.11 5.80
#